data_AF-A0A7V8QLA5-F1
#
_entry.id   AF-A0A7V8QLA5-F1
#
_cell.length_a   1.000
_cell.length_b   1.000
_cell.length_c   1.000
_cell.angle_alpha   90.00
_cell.angle_beta   90.00
_cell.angle_gamma   90.00
#
_symmetry.space_group_name_H-M   'P 1'
#
loop_
_entity.id
_entity.type
_entity.pdbx_description
1 polymer ?
#
loop_
_entity_poly.entity_id
_entity_poly.type
_entity_poly.pdbx_seq_one_letter_code
_entity_poly.pdbx_strand_id
1 'polypeptide(L)'
;MIDVEHSSDPAINRPGVYVHWRLDEGVIKVGKSQSNAKSRAFEHLRDNTKANGFEMRELQDDESARLILFNIRLDRDLHWILSAEAFLDQALNPLIPSGRLG
;
A
#
# COMPACT_ATOMS: atom_id res chain seq x y z
N MET A 1 6.15 -6.12 -10.74
CA MET A 1 5.08 -5.27 -10.16
C MET A 1 4.24 -4.60 -11.25
N ILE A 2 4.85 -4.22 -12.37
CA ILE A 2 4.21 -3.56 -13.53
C ILE A 2 2.98 -4.32 -14.08
N ASP A 3 3.04 -5.65 -14.21
CA ASP A 3 1.91 -6.43 -14.76
C ASP A 3 0.61 -6.32 -13.94
N VAL A 4 0.73 -6.05 -12.63
CA VAL A 4 -0.42 -5.94 -11.73
C VAL A 4 -1.09 -4.56 -11.86
N GLU A 5 -0.33 -3.51 -12.18
CA GLU A 5 -0.81 -2.12 -12.28
C GLU A 5 -1.99 -2.00 -13.25
N HIS A 6 -1.87 -2.62 -14.41
CA HIS A 6 -2.87 -2.57 -15.48
C HIS A 6 -3.92 -3.70 -15.44
N SER A 7 -3.85 -4.61 -14.47
CA SER A 7 -4.80 -5.71 -14.40
C SER A 7 -6.23 -5.22 -14.12
N SER A 8 -7.19 -5.77 -14.86
CA SER A 8 -8.62 -5.50 -14.76
C SER A 8 -9.36 -6.41 -13.77
N ASP A 9 -8.63 -7.29 -13.07
CA ASP A 9 -9.23 -8.26 -12.15
C ASP A 9 -10.01 -7.54 -11.02
N PRO A 10 -11.33 -7.77 -10.90
CA PRO A 10 -12.17 -7.13 -9.89
C PRO A 10 -11.87 -7.58 -8.45
N ALA A 11 -11.06 -8.61 -8.23
CA ALA A 11 -10.60 -9.01 -6.90
C ALA A 11 -9.44 -8.13 -6.40
N ILE A 12 -8.57 -7.65 -7.30
CA ILE A 12 -7.45 -6.76 -6.94
C ILE A 12 -7.84 -5.27 -7.05
N ASN A 13 -8.82 -4.93 -7.89
CA ASN A 13 -9.32 -3.57 -8.09
C ASN A 13 -10.43 -3.22 -7.10
N ARG A 14 -10.11 -3.24 -5.80
CA ARG A 14 -11.08 -3.09 -4.70
C ARG A 14 -10.60 -2.12 -3.62
N PRO A 15 -11.51 -1.58 -2.79
CA PRO A 15 -11.16 -0.92 -1.56
C PRO A 15 -10.35 -1.85 -0.65
N GLY A 16 -9.41 -1.30 0.11
CA GLY A 16 -8.55 -2.09 0.97
C GLY A 16 -7.35 -1.33 1.53
N VAL A 17 -6.46 -2.11 2.15
CA VAL A 17 -5.15 -1.67 2.62
C VAL A 17 -4.08 -2.23 1.69
N TYR A 18 -3.03 -1.45 1.43
CA TYR A 18 -1.86 -1.88 0.70
C TYR A 18 -0.62 -1.78 1.57
N VAL A 19 0.35 -2.66 1.31
CA VAL A 19 1.66 -2.67 1.96
C VAL A 19 2.74 -2.78 0.89
N HIS A 20 3.61 -1.79 0.84
CA HIS A 20 4.88 -1.87 0.11
C HIS A 20 5.94 -2.44 1.04
N TRP A 21 6.65 -3.46 0.56
CA TRP A 21 7.65 -4.19 1.32
C TRP A 21 8.85 -4.50 0.44
N ARG A 22 10.06 -4.47 0.99
CA ARG A 22 11.30 -4.89 0.34
C ARG A 22 12.07 -5.84 1.26
N LEU A 23 12.85 -6.75 0.67
CA LEU A 23 13.53 -7.82 1.42
C LEU A 23 14.58 -7.29 2.43
N ASP A 24 15.27 -6.21 2.10
CA ASP A 24 16.35 -5.61 2.87
C ASP A 24 15.90 -4.57 3.91
N GLU A 25 14.84 -3.79 3.65
CA GLU A 25 14.30 -2.86 4.68
C GLU A 25 13.02 -3.32 5.38
N GLY A 26 12.37 -4.36 4.91
CA GLY A 26 11.08 -4.76 5.42
C GLY A 26 9.96 -3.84 4.92
N VAL A 27 9.11 -3.34 5.83
CA VAL A 27 7.90 -2.60 5.44
C VAL A 27 8.23 -1.14 5.14
N ILE A 28 8.01 -0.74 3.89
CA ILE A 28 8.28 0.62 3.42
C ILE A 28 7.10 1.52 3.72
N LYS A 29 5.89 1.09 3.36
CA LYS A 29 4.70 1.91 3.47
C LYS A 29 3.47 1.07 3.68
N VAL A 30 2.65 1.46 4.66
CA VAL A 30 1.27 1.03 4.79
C VAL A 30 0.37 2.19 4.36
N GLY A 31 -0.76 1.88 3.74
CA GLY A 31 -1.81 2.86 3.52
C GLY A 31 -3.08 2.24 2.98
N LYS A 32 -4.14 3.04 2.87
CA LYS A 32 -5.44 2.54 2.38
C LYS A 32 -6.07 3.35 1.27
N SER A 33 -7.06 2.73 0.65
CA SER A 33 -8.00 3.37 -0.26
C SER A 33 -9.41 2.85 -0.03
N GLN A 34 -10.38 3.78 0.04
CA GLN A 34 -11.80 3.45 0.12
C GLN A 34 -12.42 3.14 -1.26
N SER A 35 -11.63 3.25 -2.34
CA SER A 35 -12.07 2.99 -3.72
C SER A 35 -11.26 1.87 -4.37
N ASN A 36 -9.94 2.04 -4.47
CA ASN A 36 -9.03 1.06 -5.06
C ASN A 36 -7.66 1.14 -4.39
N ALA A 37 -7.29 0.12 -3.62
CA ALA A 37 -6.03 0.06 -2.88
C ALA A 37 -4.83 -0.02 -3.82
N LYS A 38 -4.93 -0.83 -4.89
CA LYS A 38 -3.89 -0.99 -5.91
C LYS A 38 -3.56 0.35 -6.57
N SER A 39 -4.56 1.03 -7.12
CA SER A 39 -4.35 2.32 -7.79
C SER A 39 -3.67 3.33 -6.88
N ARG A 40 -4.10 3.39 -5.61
CA ARG A 40 -3.49 4.29 -4.63
C ARG A 40 -2.06 3.91 -4.29
N ALA A 41 -1.74 2.61 -4.23
CA ALA A 41 -0.38 2.14 -3.99
C ALA A 41 0.58 2.55 -5.12
N PHE A 42 0.16 2.44 -6.38
CA PHE A 42 0.93 2.87 -7.54
C PHE A 42 1.03 4.39 -7.66
N GLU A 43 -0.01 5.13 -7.25
CA GLU A 43 0.02 6.59 -7.20
C GLU A 43 1.18 7.10 -6.32
N HIS A 44 1.47 6.43 -5.20
CA HIS A 44 2.62 6.78 -4.35
C HIS A 44 3.98 6.56 -5.01
N LEU A 45 4.10 5.57 -5.90
CA LEU A 45 5.31 5.36 -6.71
C LEU A 45 5.44 6.46 -7.77
N ARG A 46 4.35 6.74 -8.49
CA ARG A 46 4.29 7.76 -9.56
C ARG A 46 4.60 9.16 -9.03
N ASP A 47 3.97 9.53 -7.94
CA ASP A 47 4.10 10.85 -7.32
C ASP A 47 5.35 10.93 -6.42
N ASN A 48 6.13 9.84 -6.34
CA ASN A 48 7.35 9.70 -5.55
C ASN A 48 7.17 10.21 -4.11
N THR A 49 6.27 9.60 -3.35
CA THR A 49 6.12 9.92 -1.92
C THR A 49 7.41 9.62 -1.17
N LYS A 50 7.79 10.49 -0.23
CA LYS A 50 9.06 10.40 0.49
C LYS A 50 8.88 10.67 1.98
N ALA A 51 9.65 9.97 2.80
CA ALA A 51 9.84 10.30 4.22
C ALA A 51 11.13 9.65 4.72
N ASN A 52 11.72 10.21 5.78
CA ASN A 52 12.87 9.61 6.48
C ASN A 52 14.06 9.24 5.56
N GLY A 53 14.27 10.00 4.48
CA GLY A 53 15.34 9.75 3.52
C GLY A 53 15.07 8.63 2.51
N PHE A 54 13.90 7.97 2.57
CA PHE A 54 13.47 6.96 1.60
C PHE A 54 12.55 7.57 0.54
N GLU A 55 12.76 7.19 -0.72
CA GLU A 55 11.90 7.58 -1.85
C GLU A 55 11.15 6.39 -2.44
N MET A 56 9.82 6.48 -2.55
CA MET A 56 9.01 5.40 -3.12
C MET A 56 9.44 5.01 -4.55
N ARG A 57 10.02 5.95 -5.32
CA ARG A 57 10.52 5.67 -6.67
C ARG A 57 11.62 4.60 -6.71
N GLU A 58 12.35 4.40 -5.62
CA GLU A 58 13.37 3.34 -5.50
C GLU A 58 12.79 1.94 -5.70
N LEU A 59 11.48 1.76 -5.52
CA LEU A 59 10.80 0.46 -5.67
C LEU A 59 10.35 0.14 -7.11
N GLN A 60 10.39 1.10 -8.06
CA GLN A 60 9.77 0.91 -9.39
C GLN A 60 10.41 -0.23 -10.19
N ASP A 61 11.74 -0.32 -10.15
CA ASP A 61 12.52 -1.30 -10.92
C ASP A 61 13.17 -2.37 -10.03
N ASP A 62 12.72 -2.45 -8.76
CA ASP A 62 13.28 -3.35 -7.78
C ASP A 62 12.54 -4.70 -7.77
N GLU A 63 13.21 -5.74 -8.24
CA GLU A 63 12.65 -7.09 -8.30
C GLU A 63 12.44 -7.74 -6.93
N SER A 64 13.01 -7.18 -5.85
CA SER A 64 12.78 -7.61 -4.47
C SER A 64 11.59 -6.92 -3.83
N ALA A 65 11.12 -5.80 -4.40
CA ALA A 65 9.96 -5.07 -3.92
C ALA A 65 8.66 -5.87 -4.15
N ARG A 66 7.78 -5.82 -3.16
CA ARG A 66 6.47 -6.48 -3.17
C ARG A 66 5.39 -5.48 -2.81
N LEU A 67 4.27 -5.59 -3.52
CA LEU A 67 3.02 -4.94 -3.17
C LEU A 67 2.04 -6.01 -2.68
N ILE A 68 1.62 -5.90 -1.42
CA ILE A 68 0.63 -6.78 -0.81
C ILE A 68 -0.68 -6.01 -0.68
N LEU A 69 -1.79 -6.63 -1.11
CA LEU A 69 -3.12 -6.02 -1.09
C LEU A 69 -4.05 -6.80 -0.15
N PHE A 70 -4.63 -6.10 0.82
CA PHE A 70 -5.67 -6.59 1.73
C PHE A 70 -7.00 -5.95 1.34
N ASN A 71 -7.64 -6.54 0.32
CA ASN A 71 -8.88 -6.02 -0.23
C ASN A 71 -10.10 -6.58 0.50
N ILE A 72 -11.09 -5.72 0.72
CA ILE A 72 -12.40 -6.18 1.21
C ILE A 72 -13.12 -6.95 0.10
N ARG A 73 -13.94 -7.93 0.51
CA ARG A 73 -14.75 -8.71 -0.42
C ARG A 73 -16.13 -8.08 -0.66
N LEU A 74 -16.67 -7.42 0.36
CA LEU A 74 -18.03 -6.87 0.36
C LEU A 74 -18.01 -5.41 0.82
N ASP A 75 -18.79 -4.55 0.16
CA ASP A 75 -18.76 -3.11 0.42
C ASP A 75 -19.23 -2.74 1.84
N ARG A 76 -20.01 -3.61 2.49
CA ARG A 76 -20.39 -3.43 3.90
C ARG A 76 -19.18 -3.43 4.86
N ASP A 77 -18.05 -3.99 4.42
CA ASP A 77 -16.83 -4.14 5.21
C ASP A 77 -15.87 -2.94 5.07
N LEU A 78 -16.25 -1.87 4.35
CA LEU A 78 -15.42 -0.66 4.16
C LEU A 78 -14.92 -0.05 5.48
N HIS A 79 -15.69 -0.17 6.55
CA HIS A 79 -15.34 0.34 7.87
C HIS A 79 -14.11 -0.35 8.47
N TRP A 80 -13.84 -1.61 8.12
CA TRP A 80 -12.66 -2.34 8.58
C TRP A 80 -11.35 -1.80 8.02
N ILE A 81 -11.38 -1.14 6.86
CA ILE A 81 -10.18 -0.66 6.18
C ILE A 81 -9.38 0.31 7.06
N LEU A 82 -10.05 1.22 7.76
CA LEU A 82 -9.38 2.18 8.65
C LEU A 82 -8.72 1.48 9.84
N SER A 83 -9.42 0.51 10.42
CA SER A 83 -8.88 -0.26 11.56
C SER A 83 -7.70 -1.11 11.13
N ALA A 84 -7.77 -1.73 9.95
CA ALA A 84 -6.69 -2.52 9.39
C ALA A 84 -5.47 -1.66 9.01
N GLU A 85 -5.66 -0.48 8.41
CA GLU A 85 -4.57 0.47 8.13
C GLU A 85 -3.86 0.84 9.43
N ALA A 86 -4.62 1.27 10.45
CA ALA A 86 -4.06 1.70 11.72
C ALA A 86 -3.30 0.58 12.44
N PHE A 87 -3.88 -0.63 12.50
CA PHE A 87 -3.22 -1.78 13.11
C PHE A 87 -1.93 -2.14 12.38
N LEU A 88 -1.97 -2.25 11.05
CA LEU A 88 -0.79 -2.65 10.27
C LEU A 88 0.31 -1.59 10.33
N ASP A 89 -0.02 -0.30 10.25
CA ASP A 89 0.96 0.78 10.35
C ASP A 89 1.65 0.76 11.74
N GLN A 90 0.89 0.63 12.83
CA GLN A 90 1.46 0.53 14.18
C GLN A 90 2.28 -0.75 14.39
N ALA A 91 1.78 -1.90 13.92
CA ALA A 91 2.43 -3.19 14.15
C ALA A 91 3.68 -3.38 13.29
N LEU A 92 3.71 -2.81 12.09
CA LEU A 92 4.79 -3.00 11.13
C LEU A 92 5.82 -1.89 11.13
N ASN A 93 5.52 -0.73 11.74
CA ASN A 93 6.42 0.43 11.86
C ASN A 93 7.09 0.81 10.51
N PRO A 94 6.30 1.20 9.49
CA PRO A 94 6.79 1.44 8.13
C PRO A 94 7.82 2.58 8.06
N LEU A 95 8.78 2.47 7.14
CA LEU A 95 9.75 3.55 6.89
C LEU A 95 9.12 4.89 6.50
N ILE A 96 7.99 4.84 5.78
CA ILE A 96 7.15 5.98 5.42
C ILE A 96 5.81 5.85 6.16
N PRO A 97 5.69 6.43 7.37
CA PRO A 97 4.47 6.38 8.16
C PRO A 97 3.26 6.97 7.44
N SER A 98 2.07 6.45 7.73
CA SER A 98 0.84 7.12 7.36
C SER A 98 0.63 8.36 8.23
N GLY A 99 0.61 9.56 7.62
CA GLY A 99 0.43 10.84 8.34
C GLY A 99 -0.98 11.06 8.93
N ARG A 100 -1.72 9.99 9.22
CA ARG A 100 -3.09 10.00 9.75
C ARG A 100 -3.20 9.39 11.14
N LEU A 101 -2.14 8.73 11.60
CA LEU A 101 -2.01 8.37 13.01
C LEU A 101 -1.47 9.61 13.71
N GLY A 102 -2.33 10.23 14.51
CA GLY A 102 -2.08 11.53 15.15
C GLY A 102 -0.84 11.56 16.02
#